data_AF-A0A5M6CPB1-F1
#
_entry.id   AF-A0A5M6CPB1-F1
#
_cell.length_a   1.000
_cell.length_b   1.000
_cell.length_c   1.000
_cell.angle_alpha   90.00
_cell.angle_beta   90.00
_cell.angle_gamma   90.00
#
_symmetry.space_group_name_H-M   'P 1'
#
loop_
_entity.id
_entity.type
_entity.pdbx_description
1 polymer ?
#
loop_
_entity_poly.entity_id
_entity_poly.type
_entity_poly.pdbx_seq_one_letter_code
_entity_poly.pdbx_strand_id
1 'polypeptide(L)'
;MKQVKLMLLMAFFSLGFASLSFGQVAPISNNTVTRNACLPGYSGCFNGAVSLRLDNGGSPSIGGSYTFSGITESHNYPIYGSKIKITIGSLTSIGTYSLPTVIGDQVIITSGLDDGVHHAYTVGVLKTADKQYLLTIGDFAY
;
A
#
# COMPACT_ATOMS: atom_id res chain seq x y z
N MET A 1 -3.63 -9.53 -50.60
CA MET A 1 -3.61 -9.65 -49.11
C MET A 1 -2.52 -8.71 -48.55
N LYS A 2 -2.79 -7.40 -48.39
CA LYS A 2 -1.79 -6.40 -47.94
C LYS A 2 -2.37 -5.27 -47.07
N GLN A 3 -3.48 -5.52 -46.36
CA GLN A 3 -4.17 -4.48 -45.58
C GLN A 3 -4.34 -4.79 -44.08
N VAL A 4 -3.91 -5.96 -43.60
CA VAL A 4 -4.18 -6.36 -42.21
C VAL A 4 -3.11 -5.86 -41.22
N LYS A 5 -1.93 -5.42 -41.70
CA LYS A 5 -0.83 -4.97 -40.82
C LYS A 5 -0.96 -3.54 -40.29
N LEU A 6 -1.80 -2.69 -40.89
CA LEU A 6 -1.90 -1.28 -40.50
C LEU A 6 -2.90 -1.04 -39.35
N MET A 7 -3.88 -1.94 -39.14
CA MET A 7 -4.87 -1.79 -38.06
C MET A 7 -4.33 -2.16 -36.67
N LEU A 8 -3.25 -2.96 -36.58
CA LEU A 8 -2.69 -3.36 -35.28
C LEU A 8 -1.90 -2.24 -34.59
N LEU A 9 -1.40 -1.25 -35.35
CA LEU A 9 -0.55 -0.18 -34.81
C LEU A 9 -1.35 0.95 -34.13
N MET A 10 -2.64 1.10 -34.46
CA MET A 10 -3.53 2.10 -33.87
C MET A 10 -4.11 1.68 -32.51
N ALA A 11 -4.08 0.39 -32.17
CA ALA A 11 -4.58 -0.12 -30.88
C ALA A 11 -3.61 0.08 -29.70
N PHE A 12 -2.33 0.39 -29.97
CA PHE A 12 -1.34 0.65 -28.92
C PHE A 12 -1.26 2.12 -28.50
N PHE A 13 -1.80 3.06 -29.28
CA PHE A 13 -1.85 4.48 -28.92
C PHE A 13 -3.08 4.87 -28.09
N SER A 14 -4.12 4.02 -28.03
CA SER A 14 -5.34 4.26 -27.23
C SER A 14 -5.26 3.76 -25.78
N LEU A 15 -4.22 3.00 -25.42
CA LEU A 15 -3.94 2.65 -24.02
C LEU A 15 -2.97 3.62 -23.32
N GLY A 16 -2.44 4.61 -24.06
CA GLY A 16 -1.43 5.55 -23.57
C GLY A 16 -1.96 6.82 -22.88
N PHE A 17 -3.26 7.10 -22.95
CA PHE A 17 -3.82 8.35 -22.44
C PHE A 17 -5.23 8.17 -21.85
N ALA A 18 -5.38 7.27 -20.89
CA ALA A 18 -6.38 7.46 -19.84
C ALA A 18 -5.83 8.44 -18.78
N SER A 19 -5.28 9.57 -19.23
CA SER A 19 -5.01 10.73 -18.38
C SER A 19 -6.35 11.36 -18.06
N LEU A 20 -6.96 10.92 -16.96
CA LEU A 20 -8.08 11.59 -16.30
C LEU A 20 -7.64 13.02 -15.95
N SER A 21 -7.93 13.97 -16.84
CA SER A 21 -7.88 15.39 -16.56
C SER A 21 -9.29 15.84 -16.16
N PHE A 22 -9.64 15.61 -14.89
CA PHE A 22 -10.69 16.39 -14.23
C PHE A 22 -9.99 17.39 -13.33
N GLY A 23 -10.36 18.68 -13.44
CA GLY A 23 -9.70 19.81 -12.79
C GLY A 23 -9.27 19.50 -11.36
N GLN A 24 -7.97 19.32 -11.15
CA GLN A 24 -7.41 19.09 -9.82
C GLN A 24 -7.08 20.45 -9.23
N VAL A 25 -7.92 20.90 -8.29
CA VAL A 25 -7.42 21.66 -7.13
C VAL A 25 -6.12 20.97 -6.73
N ALA A 26 -4.98 21.67 -6.76
CA ALA A 26 -3.69 21.08 -6.46
C ALA A 26 -3.85 20.23 -5.20
N PRO A 27 -3.81 18.88 -5.30
CA PRO A 27 -4.18 18.07 -4.18
C PRO A 27 -3.16 18.38 -3.10
N ILE A 28 -3.63 18.69 -1.89
CA ILE A 28 -2.84 18.51 -0.68
C ILE A 28 -2.19 17.13 -0.88
N SER A 29 -0.87 17.12 -1.06
CA SER A 29 -0.19 15.95 -1.63
C SER A 29 -0.05 14.88 -0.56
N ASN A 30 -1.17 14.22 -0.32
CA ASN A 30 -1.38 13.21 0.68
C ASN A 30 -0.57 11.97 0.33
N ASN A 31 -0.18 11.21 1.35
CA ASN A 31 0.37 9.88 1.16
C ASN A 31 -0.79 8.95 0.82
N THR A 32 -0.85 8.44 -0.41
CA THR A 32 -1.87 7.47 -0.81
C THR A 32 -1.34 6.07 -0.59
N VAL A 33 -2.05 5.30 0.22
CA VAL A 33 -1.75 3.88 0.43
C VAL A 33 -2.85 3.05 -0.22
N THR A 34 -2.46 2.25 -1.20
CA THR A 34 -3.33 1.26 -1.83
C THR A 34 -3.05 -0.08 -1.18
N ARG A 35 -4.06 -0.72 -0.63
CA ARG A 35 -3.95 -2.11 -0.23
C ARG A 35 -4.14 -3.01 -1.45
N ASN A 36 -3.29 -4.00 -1.59
CA ASN A 36 -3.56 -5.14 -2.45
C ASN A 36 -3.49 -6.41 -1.61
N ALA A 37 -4.56 -7.19 -1.63
CA ALA A 37 -4.69 -8.38 -0.80
C ALA A 37 -3.67 -9.47 -1.20
N CYS A 38 -3.21 -9.47 -2.45
CA CYS A 38 -2.20 -10.40 -2.95
C CYS A 38 -1.16 -9.70 -3.83
N LEU A 39 0.11 -9.77 -3.41
CA LEU A 39 1.25 -9.52 -4.30
C LEU A 39 1.95 -10.84 -4.65
N PRO A 40 2.48 -10.98 -5.88
CA PRO A 40 3.41 -12.05 -6.21
C PRO A 40 4.61 -12.04 -5.24
N GLY A 41 4.97 -13.20 -4.71
CA GLY A 41 6.08 -13.36 -3.75
C GLY A 41 5.67 -13.49 -2.28
N TYR A 42 4.40 -13.24 -1.93
CA TYR A 42 3.85 -13.55 -0.61
C TYR A 42 3.08 -14.87 -0.64
N SER A 43 3.47 -15.81 0.22
CA SER A 43 2.70 -17.03 0.51
C SER A 43 1.58 -16.70 1.50
N GLY A 44 0.39 -17.28 1.30
CA GLY A 44 -0.75 -17.10 2.20
C GLY A 44 -1.25 -15.65 2.28
N CYS A 45 -1.81 -15.14 1.18
CA CYS A 45 -2.38 -13.80 1.15
C CYS A 45 -3.41 -13.59 2.26
N PHE A 46 -3.24 -12.53 3.04
CA PHE A 46 -4.21 -12.17 4.07
C PHE A 46 -5.21 -11.16 3.53
N ASN A 47 -6.46 -11.63 3.38
CA ASN A 47 -7.59 -10.84 2.88
C ASN A 47 -8.49 -10.32 4.02
N GLY A 48 -8.09 -10.43 5.29
CA GLY A 48 -8.87 -9.92 6.43
C GLY A 48 -8.67 -8.43 6.68
N ALA A 49 -9.30 -7.86 7.70
CA ALA A 49 -9.17 -6.43 7.98
C ALA A 49 -7.77 -6.08 8.53
N VAL A 50 -7.22 -4.93 8.10
CA VAL A 50 -5.96 -4.37 8.63
C VAL A 50 -6.13 -2.89 8.91
N SER A 51 -5.75 -2.46 10.12
CA SER A 51 -5.64 -1.05 10.45
C SER A 51 -4.22 -0.58 10.21
N LEU A 52 -4.07 0.43 9.35
CA LEU A 52 -2.83 1.15 9.15
C LEU A 52 -2.96 2.54 9.76
N ARG A 53 -1.96 2.92 10.53
CA ARG A 53 -1.82 4.26 11.08
C ARG A 53 -0.49 4.86 10.62
N LEU A 54 -0.56 6.11 10.15
CA LEU A 54 0.58 6.92 9.77
C LEU A 54 0.68 8.14 10.68
N ASP A 55 1.70 8.15 11.54
CA ASP A 55 1.97 9.22 12.51
C ASP A 55 3.16 10.09 12.06
N ASN A 56 3.29 11.31 12.62
CA ASN A 56 4.41 12.19 12.30
C ASN A 56 5.71 11.90 13.06
N GLY A 57 5.73 10.84 13.90
CA GLY A 57 6.88 10.45 14.73
C GLY A 57 7.09 11.24 16.00
N GLY A 58 6.30 12.28 16.26
CA GLY A 58 6.29 13.04 17.52
C GLY A 58 5.02 12.85 18.33
N SER A 59 3.85 12.83 17.69
CA SER A 59 2.57 12.57 18.35
C SER A 59 1.70 11.61 17.54
N PRO A 60 1.15 10.55 18.18
CA PRO A 60 0.18 9.67 17.54
C PRO A 60 -1.09 10.45 17.09
N SER A 61 -1.47 11.52 17.79
CA SER A 61 -2.70 12.27 17.49
C SER A 61 -2.63 13.14 16.22
N ILE A 62 -1.43 13.35 15.66
CA ILE A 62 -1.20 14.14 14.45
C ILE A 62 -0.97 13.19 13.26
N GLY A 63 -1.64 12.04 13.28
CA GLY A 63 -1.60 11.02 12.25
C GLY A 63 -2.95 10.78 11.61
N GLY A 64 -2.99 9.86 10.65
CA GLY A 64 -4.22 9.27 10.12
C GLY A 64 -4.26 7.78 10.43
N SER A 65 -5.42 7.25 10.79
CA SER A 65 -5.65 5.81 10.96
C SER A 65 -6.81 5.39 10.07
N TYR A 66 -6.64 4.28 9.35
CA TYR A 66 -7.68 3.73 8.50
C TYR A 66 -7.62 2.21 8.50
N THR A 67 -8.81 1.59 8.52
CA THR A 67 -8.95 0.13 8.47
C THR A 67 -9.38 -0.29 7.09
N PHE A 68 -8.49 -0.99 6.40
CA PHE A 68 -8.77 -1.65 5.14
C PHE A 68 -9.53 -2.95 5.42
N SER A 69 -10.59 -3.19 4.67
CA SER A 69 -11.57 -4.26 4.88
C SER A 69 -11.09 -5.65 4.43
N GLY A 70 -10.19 -5.73 3.45
CA GLY A 70 -9.76 -7.02 2.88
C GLY A 70 -9.55 -7.02 1.38
N ILE A 71 -10.19 -6.06 0.71
CA ILE A 71 -10.18 -5.91 -0.75
C ILE A 71 -9.13 -4.90 -1.19
N THR A 72 -8.91 -4.82 -2.51
CA THR A 72 -8.12 -3.75 -3.10
C THR A 72 -8.85 -2.43 -2.95
N GLU A 73 -8.27 -1.53 -2.16
CA GLU A 73 -8.81 -0.19 -1.93
C GLU A 73 -7.67 0.78 -1.57
N SER A 74 -7.90 2.08 -1.75
CA SER A 74 -6.91 3.13 -1.51
C SER A 74 -7.41 4.11 -0.46
N HIS A 75 -6.50 4.56 0.39
CA HIS A 75 -6.77 5.58 1.39
C HIS A 75 -5.71 6.68 1.36
N ASN A 76 -6.15 7.92 1.56
CA ASN A 76 -5.27 9.10 1.61
C ASN A 76 -4.97 9.47 3.05
N TYR A 77 -3.70 9.48 3.41
CA TYR A 77 -3.19 9.92 4.70
C TYR A 77 -2.59 11.31 4.61
N PRO A 78 -2.55 12.05 5.72
CA PRO A 78 -1.86 13.34 5.76
C PRO A 78 -0.38 13.22 5.33
N ILE A 79 0.12 14.23 4.63
CA ILE A 79 1.49 14.24 4.08
C ILE A 79 2.58 14.11 5.15
N TYR A 80 2.34 14.60 6.36
CA TYR A 80 3.27 14.55 7.48
C TYR A 80 3.29 13.19 8.19
N GLY A 81 2.34 12.30 7.89
CA GLY A 81 2.32 10.93 8.40
C GLY A 81 3.42 10.11 7.71
N SER A 82 4.43 9.71 8.46
CA SER A 82 5.58 8.94 7.94
C SER A 82 5.91 7.71 8.77
N LYS A 83 5.51 7.64 10.04
CA LYS A 83 5.75 6.49 10.91
C LYS A 83 4.59 5.52 10.84
N ILE A 84 4.90 4.24 10.64
CA ILE A 84 3.93 3.20 10.38
C ILE A 84 3.63 2.43 11.66
N LYS A 85 2.34 2.24 11.95
CA LYS A 85 1.84 1.28 12.93
C LYS A 85 0.75 0.43 12.28
N ILE A 86 0.85 -0.88 12.41
CA ILE A 86 -0.09 -1.85 11.82
C ILE A 86 -0.80 -2.59 12.94
N THR A 87 -2.11 -2.79 12.77
CA THR A 87 -2.91 -3.66 13.63
C THR A 87 -3.74 -4.63 12.79
N ILE A 88 -3.63 -5.93 13.07
CA ILE A 88 -4.43 -7.00 12.45
C ILE A 88 -5.07 -7.80 13.58
N GLY A 89 -6.40 -7.79 13.67
CA GLY A 89 -7.10 -8.35 14.84
C GLY A 89 -6.67 -7.66 16.14
N SER A 90 -6.18 -8.44 17.10
CA SER A 90 -5.60 -7.97 18.37
C SER A 90 -4.09 -7.73 18.31
N LEU A 91 -3.43 -8.06 17.20
CA LEU A 91 -1.99 -7.97 17.05
C LEU A 91 -1.59 -6.60 16.50
N THR A 92 -0.66 -5.93 17.19
CA THR A 92 -0.10 -4.65 16.75
C THR A 92 1.39 -4.78 16.51
N SER A 93 1.88 -4.15 15.44
CA SER A 93 3.29 -4.24 15.05
C SER A 93 4.24 -3.77 16.13
N ILE A 94 5.38 -4.45 16.23
CA ILE A 94 6.39 -4.21 17.27
C ILE A 94 7.55 -3.45 16.66
N GLY A 95 7.99 -2.36 17.31
CA GLY A 95 9.07 -1.51 16.82
C GLY A 95 8.59 -0.20 16.16
N THR A 96 9.53 0.48 15.52
CA THR A 96 9.30 1.77 14.85
C THR A 96 9.65 1.64 13.38
N TYR A 97 8.65 1.84 12.53
CA TYR A 97 8.78 1.73 11.07
C TYR A 97 8.46 3.08 10.43
N SER A 98 9.03 3.34 9.25
CA SER A 98 8.76 4.57 8.50
C SER A 98 8.41 4.23 7.06
N LEU A 99 7.68 5.09 6.37
CA LEU A 99 7.43 4.96 4.94
C LEU A 99 8.77 4.96 4.18
N PRO A 100 8.95 4.06 3.19
CA PRO A 100 10.12 4.07 2.33
C PRO A 100 10.23 5.40 1.56
N THR A 101 11.45 5.90 1.43
CA THR A 101 11.69 7.19 0.75
C THR A 101 11.97 7.01 -0.74
N VAL A 102 12.62 5.92 -1.13
CA VAL A 102 13.03 5.62 -2.51
C VAL A 102 11.96 4.78 -3.22
N ILE A 103 11.70 5.05 -4.50
CA ILE A 103 10.76 4.24 -5.30
C ILE A 103 11.36 2.86 -5.53
N GLY A 104 10.58 1.81 -5.29
CA GLY A 104 11.02 0.42 -5.33
C GLY A 104 11.44 -0.15 -3.96
N ASP A 105 11.67 0.72 -2.97
CA ASP A 105 11.99 0.25 -1.61
C ASP A 105 10.75 -0.26 -0.89
N GLN A 106 10.97 -1.31 -0.09
CA GLN A 106 9.95 -1.92 0.74
C GLN A 106 10.38 -1.93 2.20
N VAL A 107 9.43 -1.62 3.08
CA VAL A 107 9.55 -1.86 4.52
C VAL A 107 8.71 -3.07 4.87
N ILE A 108 9.33 -4.04 5.55
CA ILE A 108 8.69 -5.27 6.02
C ILE A 108 8.47 -5.14 7.53
N ILE A 109 7.24 -5.43 7.96
CA ILE A 109 6.75 -5.19 9.31
C ILE A 109 6.06 -6.47 9.80
N THR A 110 6.44 -6.93 10.98
CA THR A 110 5.71 -8.03 11.64
C THR A 110 4.57 -7.46 12.48
N SER A 111 3.35 -8.00 12.33
CA SER A 111 2.15 -7.48 12.99
C SER A 111 2.06 -7.75 14.49
N GLY A 112 2.97 -8.54 15.07
CA GLY A 112 2.96 -8.93 16.48
C GLY A 112 3.98 -10.02 16.78
N LEU A 113 3.95 -10.59 18.00
CA LEU A 113 4.69 -11.80 18.33
C LEU A 113 3.88 -13.02 17.84
N ASP A 114 4.57 -13.99 17.25
CA ASP A 114 4.02 -15.32 17.08
C ASP A 114 4.24 -16.09 18.39
N ASP A 115 3.15 -16.35 19.12
CA ASP A 115 3.16 -17.04 20.41
C ASP A 115 2.61 -18.48 20.32
N GLY A 116 2.40 -19.00 19.10
CA GLY A 116 1.82 -20.31 18.84
C GLY A 116 0.29 -20.39 19.03
N VAL A 117 -0.33 -19.35 19.59
CA VAL A 117 -1.80 -19.18 19.66
C VAL A 117 -2.27 -18.14 18.63
N HIS A 118 -1.45 -17.13 18.39
CA HIS A 118 -1.65 -16.08 17.41
C HIS A 118 -0.53 -16.12 16.37
N HIS A 119 -0.88 -16.34 15.11
CA HIS A 119 0.07 -16.24 14.00
C HIS A 119 0.37 -14.77 13.69
N ALA A 120 1.66 -14.42 13.67
CA ALA A 120 2.08 -13.10 13.26
C ALA A 120 2.00 -12.97 11.73
N TYR A 121 1.51 -11.83 11.25
CA TYR A 121 1.46 -11.55 9.82
C TYR A 121 2.67 -10.73 9.40
N THR A 122 3.11 -10.96 8.17
CA THR A 122 4.12 -10.13 7.54
C THR A 122 3.48 -9.10 6.62
N VAL A 123 3.75 -7.83 6.90
CA VAL A 123 3.16 -6.68 6.23
C VAL A 123 4.26 -5.96 5.45
N GLY A 124 4.09 -5.87 4.14
CA GLY A 124 4.94 -5.11 3.24
C GLY A 124 4.35 -3.75 2.91
N VAL A 125 5.15 -2.70 3.00
CA VAL A 125 4.83 -1.36 2.50
C VAL A 125 5.86 -0.97 1.46
N LEU A 126 5.49 -1.01 0.18
CA LEU A 126 6.35 -0.70 -0.97
C LEU A 126 6.06 0.71 -1.48
N LYS A 127 7.09 1.51 -1.79
CA LYS A 127 6.90 2.76 -2.53
C LYS A 127 6.82 2.49 -4.03
N THR A 128 5.70 2.84 -4.66
CA THR A 128 5.49 2.62 -6.11
C THR A 128 5.68 3.90 -6.93
N ALA A 129 5.45 5.07 -6.33
CA ALA A 129 5.62 6.38 -6.95
C ALA A 129 5.80 7.46 -5.87
N ASP A 130 5.99 8.72 -6.27
CA ASP A 130 6.00 9.83 -5.31
C ASP A 130 4.68 9.83 -4.51
N LYS A 131 4.81 9.75 -3.18
CA LYS A 131 3.70 9.68 -2.21
C LYS A 131 2.67 8.56 -2.45
N GLN A 132 3.03 7.55 -3.25
CA GLN A 132 2.18 6.39 -3.51
C GLN A 132 2.82 5.13 -2.95
N TYR A 133 2.05 4.41 -2.15
CA TYR A 133 2.50 3.22 -1.44
C TYR A 133 1.54 2.06 -1.65
N LEU A 134 2.09 0.86 -1.70
CA LEU A 134 1.35 -0.39 -1.79
C LEU A 134 1.51 -1.15 -0.48
N LEU A 135 0.38 -1.43 0.18
CA LEU A 135 0.28 -2.23 1.39
C LEU A 135 -0.11 -3.66 1.04
N THR A 136 0.68 -4.63 1.47
CA THR A 136 0.42 -6.06 1.28
C THR A 136 0.67 -6.86 2.53
N ILE A 137 -0.05 -7.98 2.65
CA ILE A 137 -0.01 -8.82 3.84
C ILE A 137 0.02 -10.28 3.41
N GLY A 138 0.96 -11.03 3.97
CA GLY A 138 1.01 -12.49 3.83
C GLY A 138 1.32 -13.17 5.16
N ASP A 139 1.16 -14.49 5.17
CA ASP A 139 1.46 -15.34 6.33
C ASP A 139 2.97 -15.42 6.62
N PHE A 140 3.85 -15.13 5.66
CA PHE A 140 5.30 -15.11 5.85
C PHE A 140 6.01 -14.12 4.91
N ALA A 141 7.02 -13.40 5.40
CA ALA A 141 8.17 -13.05 4.57
C ALA A 141 9.46 -13.40 5.33
N TYR A 142 10.19 -14.35 4.75
CA TYR A 142 11.48 -14.93 5.14
C TYR A 142 11.48 -15.97 6.25
#